data_AF-A0AAU7AT49-F1
#
_entry.id   AF-A0AAU7AT49-F1
#
_cell.length_a   1.000
_cell.length_b   1.000
_cell.length_c   1.000
_cell.angle_alpha   90.00
_cell.angle_beta   90.00
_cell.angle_gamma   90.00
#
_symmetry.space_group_name_H-M   'P 1'
#
loop_
_entity.id
_entity.type
_entity.pdbx_description
1 polymer ?
#
loop_
_entity_poly.entity_id
_entity_poly.type
_entity_poly.pdbx_seq_one_letter_code
_entity_poly.pdbx_strand_id
1 'polypeptide(L)'
;MAKARPVEGLHADLPFAEAAALTVQVRAAEVFAHADGALDTGNIKPVHDMRVATRRLRAVLEIYAACFPEAELKGVIKDVKALADALGARRDPDVQLEDLAVFAAAMDPADSPGIDLFAERLREQQAVGNAVLAAGLQQAAECDLAGRLDALVGAARAAAGAEAAA
;
A
#
# COMPACT_ATOMS: atom_id res chain seq x y z
N MET A 1 -6.40 0.02 12.68
CA MET A 1 -5.22 0.02 11.76
C MET A 1 -4.69 -1.40 11.64
N ALA A 2 -4.42 -1.89 10.43
CA ALA A 2 -3.67 -3.13 10.23
C ALA A 2 -2.36 -3.12 11.02
N LYS A 3 -2.21 -4.09 11.93
CA LYS A 3 -0.95 -4.34 12.62
C LYS A 3 0.03 -4.95 11.62
N ALA A 4 1.24 -4.41 11.56
CA ALA A 4 2.29 -4.98 10.72
C ALA A 4 2.60 -6.40 11.21
N ARG A 5 2.69 -7.36 10.29
CA ARG A 5 3.21 -8.70 10.54
C ARG A 5 4.64 -8.60 11.05
N PRO A 6 5.00 -9.42 12.05
CA PRO A 6 6.38 -9.51 12.49
C PRO A 6 7.26 -9.94 11.31
N VAL A 7 8.48 -9.42 11.25
CA VAL A 7 9.51 -9.91 10.33
C VAL A 7 10.34 -10.90 11.13
N GLU A 8 10.02 -12.18 10.97
CA GLU A 8 10.71 -13.26 11.68
C GLU A 8 12.18 -13.35 11.24
N GLY A 9 13.06 -13.65 12.18
CA GLY A 9 14.49 -13.85 11.90
C GLY A 9 15.36 -12.59 11.94
N LEU A 10 14.80 -11.38 12.13
CA LEU A 10 15.63 -10.18 12.29
C LEU A 10 16.44 -10.18 13.60
N HIS A 11 17.76 -10.09 13.50
CA HIS A 11 18.68 -9.91 14.63
C HIS A 11 19.88 -9.02 14.23
N ALA A 12 20.61 -8.52 15.24
CA ALA A 12 21.66 -7.51 15.04
C ALA A 12 22.85 -7.99 14.18
N ASP A 13 23.13 -9.28 14.19
CA ASP A 13 24.25 -9.87 13.44
C ASP A 13 23.91 -10.20 11.97
N LEU A 14 22.69 -9.91 11.50
CA LEU A 14 22.35 -10.13 10.10
C LEU A 14 23.08 -9.14 9.18
N PRO A 15 23.60 -9.60 8.03
CA PRO A 15 23.97 -8.70 6.95
C PRO A 15 22.81 -7.77 6.60
N PHE A 16 23.11 -6.49 6.36
CA PHE A 16 22.08 -5.48 6.11
C PHE A 16 21.21 -5.84 4.91
N ALA A 17 21.79 -6.45 3.88
CA ALA A 17 21.07 -6.94 2.70
C ALA A 17 20.15 -8.14 2.99
N GLU A 18 20.48 -9.02 3.94
CA GLU A 18 19.54 -10.09 4.36
C GLU A 18 18.37 -9.50 5.17
N ALA A 19 18.64 -8.52 6.03
CA ALA A 19 17.58 -7.79 6.73
C ALA A 19 16.64 -7.05 5.75
N ALA A 20 17.19 -6.49 4.67
CA ALA A 20 16.42 -5.89 3.58
C ALA A 20 15.51 -6.91 2.91
N ALA A 21 16.06 -8.08 2.53
CA ALA A 21 15.33 -9.15 1.88
C ALA A 21 14.14 -9.64 2.72
N LEU A 22 14.38 -9.97 4.00
CA LEU A 22 13.34 -10.41 4.93
C LEU A 22 12.24 -9.35 5.09
N THR A 23 12.64 -8.09 5.29
CA THR A 23 11.69 -7.01 5.53
C THR A 23 10.83 -6.73 4.29
N VAL A 24 11.45 -6.58 3.11
CA VAL A 24 10.72 -6.32 1.86
C VAL A 24 9.79 -7.47 1.51
N GLN A 25 10.22 -8.73 1.71
CA GLN A 25 9.38 -9.90 1.46
C GLN A 25 8.10 -9.89 2.29
N VAL A 26 8.21 -9.63 3.60
CA VAL A 26 7.03 -9.57 4.48
C VAL A 26 6.12 -8.41 4.11
N ARG A 27 6.68 -7.22 3.86
CA ARG A 27 5.89 -6.01 3.53
C ARG A 27 5.21 -6.13 2.18
N ALA A 28 5.86 -6.74 1.18
CA ALA A 28 5.24 -7.02 -0.12
C ALA A 28 4.07 -8.00 0.03
N ALA A 29 4.27 -9.09 0.77
CA ALA A 29 3.21 -10.07 1.01
C ALA A 29 1.99 -9.47 1.76
N GLU A 30 2.19 -8.50 2.64
CA GLU A 30 1.09 -7.78 3.30
C GLU A 30 0.24 -6.96 2.33
N VAL A 31 0.87 -6.29 1.34
CA VAL A 31 0.15 -5.50 0.34
C VAL A 31 -0.82 -6.38 -0.44
N PHE A 32 -0.32 -7.48 -1.00
CA PHE A 32 -1.11 -8.32 -1.88
C PHE A 32 -2.12 -9.20 -1.13
N ALA A 33 -1.89 -9.50 0.15
CA ALA A 33 -2.87 -10.19 0.99
C ALA A 33 -4.15 -9.39 1.27
N HIS A 34 -4.15 -8.09 0.98
CA HIS A 34 -5.31 -7.20 1.13
C HIS A 34 -5.89 -6.74 -0.21
N ALA A 35 -5.36 -7.24 -1.34
CA ALA A 35 -5.89 -6.93 -2.66
C ALA A 35 -7.33 -7.47 -2.83
N ASP A 36 -7.58 -8.68 -2.31
CA ASP A 36 -8.91 -9.27 -2.29
C ASP A 36 -9.84 -8.44 -1.38
N GLY A 37 -10.95 -7.98 -1.96
CA GLY A 37 -11.91 -7.11 -1.29
C GLY A 37 -11.51 -5.64 -1.22
N ALA A 38 -10.36 -5.22 -1.77
CA ALA A 38 -9.98 -3.80 -1.81
C ALA A 38 -10.94 -2.93 -2.64
N LEU A 39 -11.67 -3.54 -3.57
CA LEU A 39 -12.67 -2.87 -4.43
C LEU A 39 -14.08 -2.88 -3.84
N ASP A 40 -14.31 -3.51 -2.68
CA ASP A 40 -15.60 -3.52 -2.01
C ASP A 40 -15.84 -2.16 -1.33
N THR A 41 -16.76 -1.36 -1.86
CA THR A 41 -17.12 -0.04 -1.30
C THR A 41 -17.95 -0.13 -0.03
N GLY A 42 -18.59 -1.27 0.25
CA GLY A 42 -19.32 -1.52 1.50
C GLY A 42 -18.42 -1.94 2.66
N ASN A 43 -17.24 -2.50 2.37
CA ASN A 43 -16.24 -2.86 3.37
C ASN A 43 -14.91 -2.12 3.12
N ILE A 44 -14.71 -1.01 3.82
CA ILE A 44 -13.52 -0.16 3.71
C ILE A 44 -12.24 -0.77 4.29
N LYS A 45 -12.34 -1.86 5.07
CA LYS A 45 -11.21 -2.38 5.84
C LYS A 45 -10.07 -2.91 4.94
N PRO A 46 -10.32 -3.74 3.91
CA PRO A 46 -9.25 -4.24 3.05
C PRO A 46 -8.46 -3.13 2.35
N VAL A 47 -9.12 -2.13 1.77
CA VAL A 47 -8.43 -1.01 1.11
C VAL A 47 -7.64 -0.13 2.09
N HIS A 48 -8.16 0.07 3.31
CA HIS A 48 -7.43 0.78 4.36
C HIS A 48 -6.15 0.03 4.73
N ASP A 49 -6.27 -1.28 4.98
CA ASP A 49 -5.14 -2.12 5.38
C ASP A 49 -4.11 -2.23 4.24
N MET A 50 -4.56 -2.36 2.98
CA MET A 50 -3.69 -2.35 1.80
C MET A 50 -2.95 -1.02 1.67
N ARG A 51 -3.63 0.14 1.80
CA ARG A 51 -2.99 1.47 1.77
C ARG A 51 -1.91 1.61 2.84
N VAL A 52 -2.19 1.13 4.05
CA VAL A 52 -1.22 1.15 5.15
C VAL A 52 -0.02 0.25 4.84
N ALA A 53 -0.25 -0.96 4.32
CA ALA A 53 0.81 -1.88 3.91
C ALA A 53 1.68 -1.29 2.79
N THR A 54 1.08 -0.68 1.76
CA THR A 54 1.80 -0.08 0.62
C THR A 54 2.69 1.08 1.07
N ARG A 55 2.22 1.92 2.00
CA ARG A 55 3.04 2.98 2.60
C ARG A 55 4.25 2.42 3.36
N ARG A 56 4.06 1.33 4.11
CA ARG A 56 5.17 0.66 4.82
C ARG A 56 6.16 0.05 3.83
N LEU A 57 5.68 -0.65 2.79
CA LEU A 57 6.51 -1.21 1.74
C LEU A 57 7.39 -0.14 1.09
N ARG A 58 6.79 0.98 0.70
CA ARG A 58 7.54 2.09 0.11
C ARG A 58 8.64 2.61 1.04
N ALA A 59 8.33 2.83 2.32
CA ALA A 59 9.30 3.31 3.29
C ALA A 59 10.48 2.34 3.46
N VAL A 60 10.23 1.02 3.50
CA VAL A 60 11.32 0.04 3.64
C VAL A 60 12.16 -0.07 2.36
N LEU A 61 11.56 0.06 1.17
CA LEU A 61 12.31 0.10 -0.10
C LEU A 61 13.26 1.31 -0.14
N GLU A 62 12.83 2.46 0.39
CA GLU A 62 13.67 3.67 0.49
C GLU A 62 14.78 3.50 1.54
N ILE A 63 14.49 2.90 2.72
CA ILE A 63 15.48 2.64 3.77
C ILE A 63 16.58 1.67 3.31
N TYR A 64 16.20 0.61 2.61
CA TYR A 64 17.10 -0.44 2.15
C TYR A 64 17.63 -0.21 0.73
N ALA A 65 17.50 1.00 0.18
CA ALA A 65 17.83 1.27 -1.21
C ALA A 65 19.25 0.82 -1.62
N ALA A 66 20.22 0.94 -0.71
CA ALA A 66 21.61 0.53 -0.94
C ALA A 66 21.81 -0.98 -1.13
N CYS A 67 20.83 -1.82 -0.76
CA CYS A 67 20.89 -3.28 -0.89
C CYS A 67 20.37 -3.79 -2.23
N PHE A 68 19.88 -2.91 -3.10
CA PHE A 68 19.21 -3.27 -4.33
C PHE A 68 19.91 -2.67 -5.57
N PRO A 69 19.85 -3.34 -6.72
CA PRO A 69 20.21 -2.75 -8.00
C PRO A 69 19.39 -1.47 -8.27
N GLU A 70 20.07 -0.35 -8.53
CA GLU A 70 19.45 0.98 -8.59
C GLU A 70 18.35 1.09 -9.68
N ALA A 71 18.60 0.51 -10.86
CA ALA A 71 17.69 0.59 -12.00
C ALA A 71 16.38 -0.16 -11.73
N GLU A 72 16.48 -1.38 -11.19
CA GLU A 72 15.38 -2.25 -10.82
C GLU A 72 14.56 -1.64 -9.68
N LEU A 73 15.24 -1.14 -8.64
CA LEU A 73 14.60 -0.48 -7.50
C LEU A 73 13.81 0.74 -7.95
N LYS A 74 14.37 1.60 -8.82
CA LYS A 74 13.70 2.78 -9.34
C LYS A 74 12.40 2.43 -10.07
N GLY A 75 12.42 1.36 -10.87
CA GLY A 75 11.24 0.85 -11.54
C GLY A 75 10.17 0.39 -10.54
N VAL A 76 10.56 -0.39 -9.53
CA VAL A 76 9.63 -0.89 -8.50
C VAL A 76 9.03 0.24 -7.67
N ILE A 77 9.84 1.22 -7.22
CA ILE A 77 9.35 2.37 -6.46
C ILE A 77 8.30 3.16 -7.26
N LYS A 78 8.51 3.33 -8.57
CA LYS A 78 7.55 4.01 -9.45
C LYS A 78 6.19 3.30 -9.44
N ASP A 79 6.18 1.98 -9.56
CA ASP A 79 4.95 1.19 -9.63
C ASP A 79 4.26 1.08 -8.26
N VAL A 80 5.03 0.93 -7.18
CA VAL A 80 4.51 0.99 -5.79
C VAL A 80 3.87 2.37 -5.52
N LYS A 81 4.47 3.45 -6.02
CA LYS A 81 3.89 4.79 -5.89
C LYS A 81 2.58 4.90 -6.68
N ALA A 82 2.53 4.41 -7.92
CA ALA A 82 1.30 4.42 -8.71
C ALA A 82 0.16 3.66 -8.00
N LEU A 83 0.46 2.49 -7.42
CA LEU A 83 -0.49 1.74 -6.60
C LEU A 83 -0.91 2.51 -5.35
N ALA A 84 0.02 3.18 -4.67
CA ALA A 84 -0.28 4.01 -3.48
C ALA A 84 -1.20 5.20 -3.82
N ASP A 85 -0.96 5.85 -4.95
CA ASP A 85 -1.77 6.98 -5.43
C ASP A 85 -3.20 6.49 -5.77
N ALA A 86 -3.33 5.33 -6.43
CA ALA A 86 -4.63 4.72 -6.72
C ALA A 86 -5.40 4.30 -5.45
N LEU A 87 -4.70 3.73 -4.47
CA LEU A 87 -5.27 3.43 -3.14
C LEU A 87 -5.75 4.70 -2.42
N GLY A 88 -5.12 5.84 -2.67
CA GLY A 88 -5.56 7.13 -2.14
C GLY A 88 -6.78 7.69 -2.83
N ALA A 89 -6.81 7.65 -4.16
CA ALA A 89 -8.00 8.04 -4.92
C ALA A 89 -9.25 7.28 -4.44
N ARG A 90 -9.11 5.99 -4.10
CA ARG A 90 -10.20 5.22 -3.46
C ARG A 90 -10.44 5.66 -2.03
N ARG A 91 -9.43 5.63 -1.14
CA ARG A 91 -9.64 5.72 0.33
C ARG A 91 -9.97 7.13 0.83
N ASP A 92 -9.53 8.18 0.15
CA ASP A 92 -9.66 9.54 0.65
C ASP A 92 -11.15 9.98 0.76
N PRO A 93 -12.03 9.72 -0.24
CA PRO A 93 -13.48 9.96 -0.13
C PRO A 93 -14.14 9.19 1.02
N ASP A 94 -13.69 7.98 1.34
CA ASP A 94 -14.26 7.22 2.46
C ASP A 94 -13.96 7.86 3.81
N VAL A 95 -12.74 8.39 3.99
CA VAL A 95 -12.38 9.09 5.23
C VAL A 95 -13.25 10.33 5.36
N GLN A 96 -13.45 11.06 4.26
CA GLN A 96 -14.33 12.22 4.22
C GLN A 96 -15.79 11.87 4.53
N LEU A 97 -16.30 10.72 4.06
CA LEU A 97 -17.64 10.24 4.37
C LEU A 97 -17.78 9.85 5.86
N GLU A 98 -16.78 9.17 6.44
CA GLU A 98 -16.73 8.84 7.87
C GLU A 98 -16.75 10.12 8.72
N ASP A 99 -15.89 11.09 8.39
CA ASP A 99 -15.80 12.37 9.10
C ASP A 99 -17.08 13.21 8.95
N LEU A 100 -17.67 13.22 7.74
CA LEU A 100 -18.93 13.92 7.47
C LEU A 100 -20.08 13.32 8.28
N ALA A 101 -20.14 12.00 8.44
CA ALA A 101 -21.16 11.35 9.26
C ALA A 101 -21.06 11.75 10.74
N VAL A 102 -19.83 11.86 11.26
CA VAL A 102 -19.59 12.35 12.64
C VAL A 102 -20.00 13.81 12.77
N PHE A 103 -19.65 14.65 11.79
CA PHE A 103 -20.04 16.07 11.77
C PHE A 103 -21.57 16.23 11.71
N ALA A 104 -22.23 15.50 10.81
CA ALA A 104 -23.68 15.57 10.60
C ALA A 104 -24.47 15.21 11.87
N ALA A 105 -23.97 14.28 12.68
CA ALA A 105 -24.60 13.89 13.95
C ALA A 105 -24.65 15.04 14.99
N ALA A 106 -23.85 16.09 14.81
CA ALA A 106 -23.80 17.25 15.69
C ALA A 106 -24.53 18.49 15.14
N MET A 107 -25.09 18.42 13.93
CA MET A 107 -25.73 19.57 13.26
C MET A 107 -27.25 19.64 13.47
N ASP A 108 -27.84 20.80 13.16
CA ASP A 108 -29.28 20.97 13.17
C ASP A 108 -29.91 20.16 12.01
N PRO A 109 -31.06 19.48 12.21
CA PRO A 109 -31.78 18.82 11.11
C PRO A 109 -32.11 19.73 9.92
N ALA A 110 -32.18 21.05 10.10
CA ALA A 110 -32.33 22.00 9.01
C ALA A 110 -31.16 21.99 8.00
N ASP A 111 -29.98 21.56 8.41
CA ASP A 111 -28.77 21.52 7.57
C ASP A 111 -28.65 20.22 6.76
N SER A 112 -29.48 19.20 7.03
CA SER A 112 -29.43 17.88 6.37
C SER A 112 -29.40 17.95 4.83
N PRO A 113 -30.19 18.80 4.15
CA PRO A 113 -30.16 18.83 2.67
C PRO A 113 -28.78 19.18 2.09
N GLY A 114 -28.04 20.08 2.74
CA GLY A 114 -26.69 20.45 2.28
C GLY A 114 -25.66 19.35 2.57
N ILE A 115 -25.78 18.70 3.72
CA ILE A 115 -24.93 17.56 4.12
C ILE A 115 -25.15 16.39 3.17
N ASP A 116 -26.41 16.07 2.85
CA ASP A 116 -26.77 14.97 1.95
C ASP A 116 -26.22 15.19 0.54
N LEU A 117 -26.36 16.42 0.01
CA LEU A 117 -25.78 16.79 -1.29
C LEU A 117 -24.25 16.61 -1.30
N PHE A 118 -23.57 17.01 -0.23
CA PHE A 118 -22.13 16.82 -0.13
C PHE A 118 -21.75 15.33 -0.02
N ALA A 119 -22.51 14.55 0.75
CA ALA A 119 -22.31 13.11 0.86
C ALA A 119 -22.49 12.39 -0.49
N GLU A 120 -23.49 12.79 -1.29
CA GLU A 120 -23.68 12.28 -2.66
C GLU A 120 -22.44 12.53 -3.52
N ARG A 121 -21.90 13.75 -3.48
CA ARG A 121 -20.67 14.10 -4.22
C ARG A 121 -19.47 13.25 -3.79
N LEU A 122 -19.33 12.97 -2.49
CA LEU A 122 -18.26 12.10 -1.99
C LEU A 122 -18.45 10.64 -2.44
N ARG A 123 -19.68 10.14 -2.52
CA ARG A 123 -19.96 8.79 -3.05
C ARG A 123 -19.62 8.68 -4.54
N GLU A 124 -19.88 9.72 -5.32
CA GLU A 124 -19.41 9.78 -6.72
C GLU A 124 -17.88 9.70 -6.81
N GLN A 125 -17.17 10.46 -5.97
CA GLN A 125 -15.71 10.43 -5.91
C GLN A 125 -15.19 9.06 -5.46
N GLN A 126 -15.84 8.43 -4.48
CA GLN A 126 -15.54 7.07 -4.05
C GLN A 126 -15.65 6.07 -5.22
N ALA A 127 -16.72 6.17 -6.03
CA ALA A 127 -16.92 5.31 -7.19
C ALA A 127 -15.83 5.53 -8.26
N VAL A 128 -15.47 6.79 -8.56
CA VAL A 128 -14.36 7.13 -9.45
C VAL A 128 -13.04 6.60 -8.90
N GLY A 129 -12.77 6.81 -7.62
CA GLY A 129 -11.59 6.30 -6.92
C GLY A 129 -11.51 4.77 -6.96
N ASN A 130 -12.64 4.08 -6.88
CA ASN A 130 -12.71 2.63 -7.00
C ASN A 130 -12.32 2.15 -8.40
N ALA A 131 -12.75 2.85 -9.46
CA ALA A 131 -12.33 2.56 -10.83
C ALA A 131 -10.83 2.83 -11.03
N VAL A 132 -10.29 3.89 -10.44
CA VAL A 132 -8.84 4.19 -10.44
C VAL A 132 -8.06 3.08 -9.74
N LEU A 133 -8.53 2.60 -8.58
CA LEU A 133 -7.90 1.48 -7.88
C LEU A 133 -7.96 0.19 -8.70
N ALA A 134 -9.10 -0.12 -9.34
CA ALA A 134 -9.22 -1.29 -10.21
C ALA A 134 -8.18 -1.28 -11.33
N ALA A 135 -8.02 -0.14 -12.01
CA ALA A 135 -6.99 0.04 -13.04
C ALA A 135 -5.57 -0.06 -12.46
N GLY A 136 -5.33 0.50 -11.27
CA GLY A 136 -4.03 0.40 -10.58
C GLY A 136 -3.66 -1.02 -10.20
N LEU A 137 -4.61 -1.82 -9.72
CA LEU A 137 -4.44 -3.24 -9.41
C LEU A 137 -4.15 -4.05 -10.69
N GLN A 138 -4.90 -3.79 -11.76
CA GLN A 138 -4.67 -4.42 -13.06
C GLN A 138 -3.26 -4.08 -13.58
N GLN A 139 -2.85 -2.82 -13.55
CA GLN A 139 -1.52 -2.39 -13.98
C GLN A 139 -0.40 -3.05 -13.15
N ALA A 140 -0.60 -3.20 -11.83
CA ALA A 140 0.35 -3.88 -10.95
C ALA A 140 0.49 -5.37 -11.28
N ALA A 141 -0.60 -6.02 -11.70
CA ALA A 141 -0.57 -7.40 -12.18
C ALA A 141 0.12 -7.50 -13.55
N GLU A 142 -0.21 -6.62 -14.49
CA GLU A 142 0.35 -6.60 -15.85
C GLU A 142 1.87 -6.36 -15.87
N CYS A 143 2.37 -5.49 -14.98
CA CYS A 143 3.80 -5.24 -14.87
C CYS A 143 4.54 -6.20 -13.92
N ASP A 144 3.85 -7.24 -13.45
CA ASP A 144 4.32 -8.23 -12.48
C ASP A 144 5.03 -7.59 -11.28
N LEU A 145 4.36 -6.63 -10.62
CA LEU A 145 4.93 -5.90 -9.50
C LEU A 145 5.33 -6.86 -8.36
N ALA A 146 4.53 -7.91 -8.11
CA ALA A 146 4.82 -8.91 -7.11
C ALA A 146 6.10 -9.68 -7.44
N GLY A 147 6.22 -10.23 -8.66
CA GLY A 147 7.43 -10.96 -9.08
C GLY A 147 8.67 -10.07 -9.11
N ARG A 148 8.54 -8.78 -9.47
CA ARG A 148 9.66 -7.82 -9.43
C ARG A 148 10.09 -7.46 -8.01
N LEU A 149 9.17 -7.41 -7.05
CA LEU A 149 9.51 -7.29 -5.64
C LEU A 149 10.26 -8.54 -5.15
N ASP A 150 9.81 -9.74 -5.55
CA ASP A 150 10.51 -10.99 -5.23
C ASP A 150 11.91 -11.05 -5.86
N ALA A 151 12.08 -10.52 -7.08
CA ALA A 151 13.38 -10.41 -7.73
C ALA A 151 14.33 -9.48 -6.96
N LEU A 152 13.84 -8.34 -6.44
CA LEU A 152 14.63 -7.47 -5.56
C LEU A 152 15.05 -8.18 -4.28
N VAL A 153 14.15 -8.95 -3.67
CA VAL A 153 14.46 -9.78 -2.49
C VAL A 153 15.58 -10.78 -2.83
N GLY A 154 15.50 -11.45 -3.99
CA GLY A 154 16.54 -12.35 -4.46
C GLY A 154 17.90 -11.67 -4.66
N ALA A 155 17.91 -10.47 -5.26
CA ALA A 155 19.11 -9.68 -5.46
C ALA A 155 19.79 -9.28 -4.14
N ALA A 156 19.01 -8.86 -3.14
CA ALA A 156 19.54 -8.52 -1.83
C ALA A 156 20.14 -9.75 -1.10
N ARG A 157 19.52 -10.92 -1.19
CA ARG A 157 20.09 -12.17 -0.64
C ARG A 157 21.42 -12.54 -1.32
N ALA A 158 21.50 -12.37 -2.64
CA ALA A 158 22.74 -12.63 -3.38
C ALA A 158 23.87 -11.68 -2.95
N ALA A 159 23.56 -10.41 -2.69
CA ALA A 159 24.52 -9.44 -2.17
C ALA A 159 25.01 -9.81 -0.75
N ALA A 160 24.12 -10.24 0.13
CA ALA A 160 24.48 -10.69 1.49
C ALA A 160 25.44 -11.90 1.48
N GLY A 161 25.21 -12.86 0.58
CA GLY A 161 26.08 -14.02 0.42
C GLY A 161 27.48 -13.67 -0.10
N ALA A 162 27.59 -12.63 -0.94
CA ALA A 162 28.88 -12.14 -1.44
C ALA A 162 29.68 -11.42 -0.34
N GLU A 163 29.01 -10.65 0.54
CA GLU A 163 29.64 -9.97 1.68
C GLU A 163 30.18 -10.95 2.72
N ALA A 164 29.49 -12.08 2.95
CA ALA A 164 29.94 -13.10 3.89
C ALA A 164 31.13 -13.93 3.38
N ALA A 165 31.42 -13.89 2.07
CA ALA A 165 32.50 -14.63 1.42
C ALA A 165 33.77 -13.80 1.18
N ALA A 166 33.72 -12.49 1.43
CA ALA A 166 34.81 -11.52 1.25
C ALA A 166 35.54 -11.24 2.58
#